data_AF-A0A8S2UCU2-F1
#
_entry.id   AF-A0A8S2UCU2-F1
#
_cell.length_a   1.000
_cell.length_b   1.000
_cell.length_c   1.000
_cell.angle_alpha   90.00
_cell.angle_beta   90.00
_cell.angle_gamma   90.00
#
_symmetry.space_group_name_H-M   'P 1'
#
loop_
_entity.id
_entity.type
_entity.pdbx_description
1 polymer ?
#
loop_
_entity_poly.entity_id
_entity_poly.type
_entity_poly.pdbx_seq_one_letter_code
_entity_poly.pdbx_strand_id
1 'polypeptide(L)' 'QHVFEDFQQETLRDYEAGQLYGLEKFWAFLKYSRQKQKINSRLEDILKNYKKLEDFRVDGASFPQQFYPTKSGIK' A
#
# COMPACT_ATOMS: atom_id res chain seq x y z
N GLN A 1 -16.54 6.00 -8.40
CA GLN A 1 -16.33 4.62 -7.88
C GLN A 1 -15.20 3.88 -8.60
N HIS A 2 -14.99 4.08 -9.91
CA HIS A 2 -13.94 3.40 -10.72
C HIS A 2 -12.52 3.51 -10.15
N VAL A 3 -12.12 4.72 -9.71
CA VAL A 3 -10.75 4.97 -9.18
C VAL A 3 -10.39 4.09 -7.97
N PHE A 4 -11.36 3.78 -7.09
CA PHE A 4 -11.09 2.90 -5.95
C PHE A 4 -10.98 1.43 -6.35
N GLU A 5 -11.69 1.02 -7.38
CA GLU A 5 -11.56 -0.32 -7.96
C GLU A 5 -10.21 -0.47 -8.66
N ASP A 6 -9.80 0.52 -9.45
CA ASP A 6 -8.47 0.59 -10.06
C ASP A 6 -7.37 0.52 -8.99
N PHE A 7 -7.53 1.28 -7.89
CA PHE A 7 -6.54 1.28 -6.81
C PHE A 7 -6.38 -0.12 -6.16
N GLN A 8 -7.46 -0.87 -6.01
CA GLN A 8 -7.40 -2.25 -5.51
C GLN A 8 -6.69 -3.18 -6.50
N GLN A 9 -6.97 -3.04 -7.80
CA GLN A 9 -6.37 -3.87 -8.84
C GLN A 9 -4.88 -3.60 -9.00
N GLU A 10 -4.45 -2.33 -9.01
CA GLU A 10 -3.04 -1.97 -9.06
C GLU A 10 -2.28 -2.44 -7.82
N THR A 11 -2.88 -2.34 -6.63
CA THR A 11 -2.28 -2.86 -5.40
C THR A 11 -2.04 -4.37 -5.47
N LEU A 12 -3.01 -5.12 -6.01
CA LEU A 12 -2.85 -6.56 -6.20
C LEU A 12 -1.77 -6.89 -7.23
N ARG A 13 -1.72 -6.17 -8.36
CA ARG A 13 -0.65 -6.33 -9.36
C ARG A 13 0.74 -6.07 -8.79
N ASP A 14 0.90 -4.99 -8.03
CA ASP A 14 2.15 -4.64 -7.34
C ASP A 14 2.60 -5.77 -6.40
N TYR A 15 1.67 -6.29 -5.60
CA TYR A 15 1.90 -7.43 -4.71
C TYR A 15 2.29 -8.71 -5.45
N GLU A 16 1.61 -9.04 -6.55
CA GLU A 16 1.94 -10.20 -7.39
C GLU A 16 3.30 -10.07 -8.08
N ALA A 17 3.76 -8.85 -8.34
CA ALA A 17 5.11 -8.56 -8.83
C ALA A 17 6.19 -8.59 -7.73
N GLY A 18 5.82 -8.96 -6.50
CA GLY A 18 6.72 -9.02 -5.34
C GLY A 18 7.06 -7.66 -4.73
N GLN A 19 6.31 -6.61 -5.07
CA GLN A 19 6.46 -5.28 -4.49
C GLN A 19 5.44 -5.08 -3.36
N LEU A 20 5.81 -4.29 -2.34
CA LEU A 20 4.95 -4.00 -1.18
C LEU A 20 4.48 -2.54 -1.13
N TYR A 21 4.84 -1.74 -2.12
CA TYR A 21 4.59 -0.30 -2.10
C TYR A 21 3.10 0.03 -2.22
N GLY A 22 2.42 -0.55 -3.20
CA GLY A 22 0.99 -0.38 -3.39
C GLY A 22 0.23 -0.86 -2.16
N LEU A 23 0.69 -1.99 -1.60
CA LEU A 23 0.10 -2.58 -0.40
C LEU A 23 0.25 -1.67 0.83
N GLU A 24 1.42 -1.05 1.03
CA GLU A 24 1.65 -0.07 2.10
C GLU A 24 0.71 1.14 1.97
N LYS A 25 0.59 1.71 0.75
CA LYS A 25 -0.27 2.88 0.51
C LYS A 25 -1.74 2.53 0.69
N PHE A 26 -2.17 1.34 0.28
CA PHE A 26 -3.53 0.88 0.49
C PHE A 26 -3.83 0.65 1.97
N TRP A 27 -2.91 0.03 2.72
CA TRP A 27 -3.04 -0.15 4.16
C TRP A 27 -3.13 1.20 4.90
N ALA A 28 -2.29 2.17 4.55
CA ALA A 28 -2.35 3.51 5.10
C ALA A 28 -3.68 4.21 4.76
N PHE A 29 -4.14 4.09 3.51
CA PHE A 29 -5.45 4.61 3.11
C PHE A 29 -6.56 4.03 4.00
N LEU A 30 -6.62 2.73 4.23
CA LEU A 30 -7.63 2.12 5.10
C LEU A 30 -7.52 2.58 6.55
N LYS A 31 -6.30 2.73 7.07
CA LYS A 31 -6.04 3.12 8.45
C LYS A 31 -6.47 4.57 8.75
N TYR A 32 -6.28 5.47 7.79
CA TYR A 32 -6.53 6.91 7.98
C TYR A 32 -7.79 7.41 7.27
N SER A 33 -8.36 6.63 6.35
CA SER A 33 -9.63 6.95 5.72
C SER A 33 -10.75 6.88 6.75
N ARG A 34 -11.62 7.88 6.72
CA ARG A 34 -12.85 7.90 7.53
C ARG A 34 -14.00 7.13 6.86
N GLN A 35 -13.79 6.64 5.64
CA GLN A 35 -14.80 5.97 4.84
C GLN A 35 -14.57 4.45 4.82
N LYS A 36 -15.61 3.70 5.17
CA LYS A 36 -15.62 2.24 4.98
C LYS A 36 -16.03 1.94 3.54
N GLN A 37 -15.08 1.47 2.73
CA GLN A 37 -15.33 1.01 1.36
C GLN A 37 -15.25 -0.51 1.29
N LYS A 38 -15.97 -1.11 0.34
CA LYS A 38 -15.94 -2.56 0.11
C LYS A 38 -14.64 -2.94 -0.55
N ILE A 39 -13.82 -3.72 0.15
CA ILE A 39 -12.51 -4.20 -0.32
C ILE A 39 -12.70 -5.58 -0.98
N ASN A 40 -11.89 -5.88 -1.99
CA ASN A 40 -11.76 -7.21 -2.56
C ASN A 40 -11.27 -8.21 -1.50
N SER A 41 -11.94 -9.36 -1.38
CA SER A 41 -11.62 -10.37 -0.36
C SER A 41 -10.16 -10.83 -0.39
N ARG A 42 -9.56 -11.00 -1.57
CA ARG A 42 -8.14 -11.39 -1.69
C ARG A 42 -7.21 -10.34 -1.11
N LEU A 43 -7.47 -9.07 -1.42
CA LEU A 43 -6.67 -7.96 -0.91
C LEU A 43 -6.84 -7.81 0.61
N GLU A 44 -8.05 -8.02 1.13
CA GLU A 44 -8.32 -8.03 2.57
C GLU A 44 -7.51 -9.13 3.29
N ASP A 45 -7.49 -10.36 2.76
CA ASP A 45 -6.72 -11.45 3.35
C ASP A 45 -5.21 -11.22 3.30
N ILE A 46 -4.69 -10.63 2.23
CA ILE A 46 -3.27 -10.24 2.15
C ILE A 46 -2.96 -9.23 3.26
N LEU A 47 -3.77 -8.18 3.40
CA LEU A 47 -3.57 -7.09 4.37
C LEU A 47 -3.59 -7.56 5.83
N LYS A 48 -4.30 -8.65 6.17
CA LYS A 48 -4.31 -9.21 7.54
C LYS A 48 -2.92 -9.64 8.03
N ASN A 49 -2.00 -9.93 7.10
CA ASN A 49 -0.63 -10.32 7.42
C ASN A 49 0.27 -9.12 7.79
N TYR A 50 -0.18 -7.88 7.55
CA TYR A 50 0.60 -6.65 7.77
C TYR A 50 -0.03 -5.79 8.86
N LYS A 51 0.72 -5.54 9.95
CA LYS A 51 0.23 -4.90 11.18
C LYS A 51 0.98 -3.63 11.55
N LYS A 52 2.23 -3.49 11.11
CA LYS A 52 3.12 -2.34 11.38
C LYS A 52 3.83 -1.89 10.10
N LEU A 53 4.37 -0.67 10.11
CA LEU A 53 5.05 -0.12 8.94
C LEU A 53 6.28 -0.93 8.55
N GLU A 54 6.94 -1.55 9.53
CA GLU A 54 8.10 -2.41 9.32
C GLU A 54 7.78 -3.65 8.48
N ASP A 55 6.52 -4.12 8.47
CA ASP A 55 6.13 -5.30 7.68
C ASP A 55 6.17 -5.04 6.16
N PHE A 56 6.22 -3.77 5.74
CA PHE A 56 6.30 -3.37 4.33
C PHE A 56 7.73 -3.09 3.86
N ARG A 57 8.72 -3.20 4.76
CA ARG A 57 10.13 -2.94 4.42
C ARG A 57 10.74 -4.18 3.80
N VAL A 58 11.36 -4.03 2.63
CA VAL A 58 12.12 -5.11 1.97
C VAL A 58 13.60 -4.92 2.31
N ASP A 59 14.18 -5.85 3.09
CA ASP A 59 15.62 -5.87 3.40
C ASP A 59 16.43 -6.10 2.12
N GLY A 60 17.09 -5.05 1.62
CA GLY A 60 18.15 -5.17 0.59
C GLY A 60 17.95 -4.43 -0.74
N ALA A 61 16.78 -3.85 -1.04
CA ALA A 61 16.57 -3.08 -2.26
C ALA A 61 15.94 -1.72 -1.90
N SER A 62 16.61 -0.57 -2.05
CA SER A 62 17.19 -0.06 -3.29
C SER A 62 16.14 0.17 -4.39
N PHE A 63 14.89 0.48 -4.03
CA PHE A 63 14.05 1.32 -4.89
C PHE A 63 14.01 2.73 -4.31
N PRO A 64 14.17 3.76 -5.15
CA PRO A 64 14.28 5.13 -4.70
C PRO A 64 13.00 5.57 -4.00
N GLN A 65 13.07 5.62 -2.68
CA GLN A 65 12.28 6.53 -1.84
C GLN A 65 12.42 8.00 -2.28
N GLN A 66 13.25 8.30 -3.28
CA GLN A 66 13.49 9.57 -3.95
C GLN A 66 12.30 10.06 -4.81
N PHE A 67 11.46 9.17 -5.36
CA PHE A 67 10.34 9.59 -6.23
C PHE A 67 9.04 9.93 -5.48
N TYR A 68 8.99 9.68 -4.17
CA TYR A 68 7.88 10.13 -3.32
C TYR A 68 8.44 11.09 -2.27
N PRO A 69 8.00 12.36 -2.22
CA PRO A 69 8.44 13.28 -1.18
C PRO A 69 8.00 12.72 0.17
N THR A 70 8.97 12.22 0.95
CA THR A 70 8.75 11.95 2.36
C THR A 70 8.68 13.30 3.08
N LYS A 71 7.84 13.40 4.13
CA LYS A 71 7.65 14.65 4.89
C LYS A 71 8.91 15.17 5.61
N SER A 72 10.08 14.56 5.39
CA SER A 72 11.36 15.05 5.89
C SER A 72 12.02 16.12 5.00
N GLY A 73 11.41 16.48 3.86
CA GLY A 73 11.90 17.48 2.91
C GLY A 73 11.20 18.85 2.94
N ILE A 74 10.28 19.09 3.88
CA ILE A 74 9.69 20.44 4.06
C ILE A 74 10.48 21.14 5.16
N LYS A 75 11.40 22.00 4.74
CA LYS A 75 11.85 23.15 5.54
C LYS A 75 11.16 24.38 4.97
#